data_AF-A0A919FTT6-F1
#
_entry.id   AF-A0A919FTT6-F1
#
_cell.length_a   1.000
_cell.length_b   1.000
_cell.length_c   1.000
_cell.angle_alpha   90.00
_cell.angle_beta   90.00
_cell.angle_gamma   90.00
#
_symmetry.space_group_name_H-M   'P 1'
#
loop_
_entity.id
_entity.type
_entity.pdbx_description
1 polymer ?
#
loop_
_entity_poly.entity_id
_entity_poly.type
_entity_poly.pdbx_seq_one_letter_code
_entity_poly.pdbx_strand_id
1 'polypeptide(L)'
;MHGHPQLILDRLERVRPERGAPAVHTPLAQVQMAAWHVDGDGEPVLAAHALGPAAPAGRKPPVHEPLGVGETWGPAGGTTWLHASGTVPEASPGVLELVLDLSRKDHSAGGQCEGPVHRADGGVVEGPRPRGGPVRLRGPGAPGDLPAGGGSFELDVEAAANPLVLGPPPGFLWPLITLSGQDHRTPTAGLSRPRGTFCDDPRVVAAGTVVAPVPIIVFFTALQRYFFRGMESGGLKA
;
A
#
# COMPACT_ATOMS: atom_id res chain seq x y z
N MET A 1 -35.82 0.93 -29.60
CA MET A 1 -35.03 1.34 -28.41
C MET A 1 -33.98 0.29 -28.15
N HIS A 2 -32.71 0.56 -28.40
CA HIS A 2 -31.62 -0.33 -28.02
C HIS A 2 -31.00 0.23 -26.74
N GLY A 3 -31.07 -0.56 -25.66
CA GLY A 3 -30.39 -0.21 -24.43
C GLY A 3 -28.89 -0.37 -24.63
N HIS A 4 -28.11 0.61 -24.16
CA HIS A 4 -26.66 0.52 -24.11
C HIS A 4 -26.25 0.29 -22.64
N PRO A 5 -26.43 -0.92 -22.10
CA PRO A 5 -26.17 -1.21 -20.68
C PRO A 5 -24.72 -0.91 -20.29
N GLN A 6 -23.77 -1.07 -21.21
CA GLN A 6 -22.36 -0.76 -20.97
C GLN A 6 -22.13 0.75 -20.72
N LEU A 7 -22.77 1.63 -21.50
CA LEU A 7 -22.67 3.08 -21.26
C LEU A 7 -23.28 3.51 -19.92
N ILE A 8 -24.25 2.76 -19.41
CA ILE A 8 -24.84 3.00 -18.09
C ILE A 8 -23.89 2.53 -17.00
N LEU A 9 -23.28 1.35 -17.15
CA LEU A 9 -22.28 0.81 -16.23
C LEU A 9 -21.03 1.69 -16.19
N ASP A 10 -20.48 2.11 -17.34
CA ASP A 10 -19.32 3.00 -17.43
C ASP A 10 -19.60 4.35 -16.74
N ARG A 11 -20.82 4.88 -16.89
CA ARG A 11 -21.24 6.10 -16.20
C ARG A 11 -21.35 5.89 -14.70
N LEU A 12 -21.86 4.75 -14.24
CA LEU A 12 -21.94 4.42 -12.83
C LEU A 12 -20.54 4.22 -12.23
N GLU A 13 -19.63 3.55 -12.93
CA GLU A 13 -18.24 3.37 -12.52
C GLU A 13 -17.49 4.70 -12.41
N ARG A 14 -17.79 5.67 -13.29
CA ARG A 14 -17.23 7.03 -13.19
C ARG A 14 -17.86 7.85 -12.06
N VAL A 15 -19.20 7.83 -11.93
CA VAL A 15 -19.91 8.68 -10.97
C VAL A 15 -19.74 8.20 -9.52
N ARG A 16 -19.56 6.89 -9.30
CA ARG A 16 -19.39 6.30 -7.97
C ARG A 16 -18.20 6.90 -7.18
N PRO A 17 -16.96 6.96 -7.70
CA PRO A 17 -15.85 7.62 -7.00
C PRO A 17 -16.00 9.14 -6.96
N GLU A 18 -16.56 9.78 -8.00
CA GLU A 18 -16.68 11.24 -8.08
C GLU A 18 -17.76 11.83 -7.16
N ARG A 19 -18.84 11.10 -6.92
CA ARG A 19 -20.02 11.60 -6.19
C ARG A 19 -20.50 10.69 -5.07
N GLY A 20 -20.29 9.39 -5.19
CA GLY A 20 -20.72 8.41 -4.19
C GLY A 20 -19.81 8.38 -2.97
N ALA A 21 -18.50 8.21 -3.18
CA ALA A 21 -17.52 8.12 -2.08
C ALA A 21 -17.42 9.42 -1.23
N PRO A 22 -17.41 10.64 -1.81
CA PRO A 22 -17.37 11.87 -1.04
C PRO A 22 -18.64 12.11 -0.22
N ALA A 23 -19.78 11.53 -0.63
CA ALA A 23 -21.05 11.67 0.08
C ALA A 23 -21.19 10.72 1.29
N VAL A 24 -20.25 9.78 1.49
CA VAL A 24 -20.24 8.87 2.65
C VAL A 24 -19.62 9.54 3.88
N HIS A 25 -18.70 10.47 3.68
CA HIS A 25 -17.99 11.16 4.76
C HIS A 25 -18.39 12.63 4.82
N THR A 26 -18.73 13.12 6.00
CA THR A 26 -18.87 14.57 6.25
C THR A 26 -17.57 15.06 6.87
N PRO A 27 -16.81 15.97 6.23
CA PRO A 27 -15.59 16.52 6.82
C PRO A 27 -15.90 17.26 8.12
N LEU A 28 -15.27 16.85 9.21
CA LEU A 28 -15.46 17.47 10.53
C LEU A 28 -14.38 18.51 10.85
N ALA A 29 -13.11 18.16 10.59
CA ALA A 29 -11.96 19.00 10.86
C ALA A 29 -10.81 18.64 9.92
N GLN A 30 -9.90 19.60 9.71
CA GLN A 30 -8.61 19.33 9.06
C GLN A 30 -7.61 18.79 10.07
N VAL A 31 -6.78 17.85 9.63
CA VAL A 31 -5.75 17.19 10.44
C VAL A 31 -4.39 17.78 10.08
N GLN A 32 -3.58 18.08 11.08
CA GLN A 32 -2.19 18.49 10.88
C GLN A 32 -1.33 17.25 10.68
N MET A 33 -0.53 17.25 9.62
CA MET A 33 0.37 16.15 9.28
C MET A 33 1.82 16.61 9.36
N ALA A 34 2.69 15.75 9.86
CA ALA A 34 4.13 15.93 9.78
C ALA A 34 4.80 14.59 9.41
N ALA A 35 5.81 14.63 8.56
CA ALA A 35 6.50 13.46 8.03
C ALA A 35 7.94 13.42 8.52
N TRP A 36 8.40 12.24 8.93
CA TRP A 36 9.80 11.93 9.12
C TRP A 36 10.20 10.82 8.15
N HIS A 37 11.10 11.14 7.23
CA HIS A 37 11.71 10.15 6.34
C HIS A 37 12.83 9.42 7.07
N VAL A 38 12.83 8.10 6.98
CA VAL A 38 13.87 7.29 7.58
C VAL A 38 15.13 7.37 6.72
N ASP A 39 16.07 8.22 7.15
CA ASP A 39 17.30 8.48 6.40
C ASP A 39 18.50 7.82 7.07
N GLY A 40 19.09 6.79 6.45
CA GLY A 40 20.43 6.29 6.81
C GLY A 40 20.58 5.62 8.17
N ASP A 41 19.54 5.53 9.01
CA ASP A 41 19.55 4.87 10.32
C ASP A 41 19.41 3.34 10.26
N GLY A 42 19.36 2.77 9.04
CA GLY A 42 19.14 1.36 8.77
C GLY A 42 17.65 1.03 8.84
N GLU A 43 17.06 0.74 7.68
CA GLU A 43 15.69 0.24 7.59
C GLU A 43 15.66 -1.28 7.89
N PRO A 44 14.63 -1.80 8.58
CA PRO A 44 13.51 -1.07 9.19
C PRO A 44 13.83 -0.46 10.56
N VAL A 45 13.16 0.64 10.91
CA VAL A 45 13.26 1.29 12.22
C VAL A 45 12.27 0.69 13.20
N LEU A 46 12.69 0.48 14.45
CA LEU A 46 11.80 0.06 15.53
C LEU A 46 10.78 1.16 15.84
N ALA A 47 9.50 0.81 15.96
CA ALA A 47 8.45 1.78 16.34
C ALA A 47 8.79 2.57 17.61
N ALA A 48 9.38 1.92 18.62
CA ALA A 48 9.80 2.61 19.85
C ALA A 48 10.84 3.72 19.64
N HIS A 49 11.64 3.64 18.57
CA HIS A 49 12.56 4.70 18.19
C HIS A 49 11.82 5.85 17.50
N ALA A 50 10.94 5.51 16.55
CA ALA A 50 10.18 6.50 15.79
C ALA A 50 9.22 7.31 16.66
N LEU A 51 8.63 6.67 17.67
CA LEU A 51 7.68 7.32 18.60
C LEU A 51 8.39 8.14 19.70
N GLY A 52 9.71 8.00 19.86
CA GLY A 52 10.50 8.74 20.84
C GLY A 52 10.73 8.15 22.27
N PRO A 53 9.97 7.18 22.83
CA PRO A 53 10.17 6.75 24.22
C PRO A 53 11.45 5.92 24.43
N ALA A 54 12.08 5.40 23.37
CA ALA A 54 13.36 4.71 23.46
C ALA A 54 14.19 4.90 22.18
N ALA A 55 14.89 6.04 22.06
CA ALA A 55 15.94 6.15 21.06
C ALA A 55 17.06 5.15 21.40
N PRO A 56 17.40 4.21 20.51
CA PRO A 56 18.55 3.33 20.71
C PRO A 56 19.81 4.18 20.90
N ALA A 57 20.71 3.75 21.79
CA ALA A 57 21.95 4.48 22.04
C ALA A 57 22.71 4.74 20.73
N GLY A 58 22.99 6.01 20.44
CA GLY A 58 23.74 6.43 19.25
C GLY A 58 22.90 6.76 18.00
N ARG A 59 21.56 6.64 18.05
CA ARG A 59 20.69 7.10 16.95
C ARG A 59 20.20 8.53 17.15
N LYS A 60 20.02 9.26 16.04
CA LYS A 60 19.45 10.61 16.07
C LYS A 60 17.96 10.52 16.38
N PRO A 61 17.40 11.47 17.13
CA PRO A 61 15.95 11.51 17.33
C PRO A 61 15.24 11.75 15.99
N PRO A 62 14.05 11.16 15.78
CA PRO A 62 13.25 11.43 14.61
C PRO A 62 12.86 12.91 14.56
N VAL A 63 12.91 13.49 13.37
CA VAL A 63 12.54 14.90 13.14
C VAL A 63 11.39 14.91 12.14
N HIS A 64 10.20 15.23 12.63
CA HIS A 64 9.00 15.35 11.81
C HIS A 64 8.89 16.77 11.26
N GLU A 65 8.85 16.89 9.94
CA GLU A 65 8.65 18.15 9.23
C GLU A 65 7.18 18.28 8.80
N PRO A 66 6.57 19.48 8.87
CA PRO A 66 5.18 19.68 8.44
C PRO A 66 4.95 19.21 6.99
N LEU A 67 3.86 18.47 6.77
CA LEU A 67 3.47 17.93 5.46
C LEU A 67 2.10 18.48 5.06
N GLY A 68 2.06 19.19 3.93
CA GLY A 68 0.83 19.69 3.32
C GLY A 68 0.06 18.62 2.54
N VAL A 69 -1.25 18.82 2.39
CA VAL A 69 -2.07 17.96 1.52
C VAL A 69 -1.64 18.14 0.06
N GLY A 70 -1.32 17.03 -0.61
CA GLY A 70 -0.86 17.00 -2.00
C GLY A 70 0.67 17.05 -2.15
N GLU A 71 1.41 17.23 -1.07
CA GLU A 71 2.87 17.13 -1.07
C GLU A 71 3.33 15.67 -1.13
N THR A 72 4.54 15.47 -1.63
CA THR A 72 5.16 14.14 -1.67
C THR A 72 5.58 13.72 -0.27
N TRP A 73 5.05 12.60 0.19
CA TRP A 73 5.29 12.12 1.55
C TRP A 73 6.48 11.18 1.68
N GLY A 74 7.19 10.80 0.60
CA GLY A 74 8.43 10.02 0.70
C GLY A 74 8.91 9.38 -0.59
N PRO A 75 10.18 8.91 -0.62
CA PRO A 75 10.75 8.23 -1.78
C PRO A 75 10.21 6.81 -1.93
N ALA A 76 10.13 6.32 -3.17
CA ALA A 76 9.73 4.95 -3.44
C ALA A 76 10.70 3.94 -2.81
N GLY A 77 10.14 2.93 -2.15
CA GLY A 77 10.87 1.87 -1.46
C GLY A 77 11.34 2.22 -0.05
N GLY A 78 11.17 3.46 0.40
CA GLY A 78 11.54 3.89 1.76
C GLY A 78 10.39 3.82 2.76
N THR A 79 10.73 4.00 4.03
CA THR A 79 9.77 4.12 5.14
C THR A 79 9.65 5.57 5.57
N THR A 80 8.41 6.06 5.74
CA THR A 80 8.12 7.37 6.30
C THR A 80 7.21 7.22 7.50
N TRP A 81 7.54 7.88 8.60
CA TRP A 81 6.65 7.99 9.76
C TRP A 81 5.84 9.27 9.66
N LEU A 82 4.52 9.12 9.62
CA LEU A 82 3.58 10.24 9.52
C LEU A 82 2.93 10.47 10.88
N HIS A 83 3.17 11.63 11.46
CA HIS A 83 2.49 12.08 12.66
C HIS A 83 1.24 12.86 12.28
N ALA A 84 0.08 12.37 12.70
CA ALA A 84 -1.24 12.94 12.45
C ALA A 84 -1.84 13.45 13.77
N SER A 85 -2.10 14.75 13.84
CA SER A 85 -2.71 15.38 15.02
C SER A 85 -3.93 16.19 14.62
N GLY A 86 -4.94 16.22 15.49
CA GLY A 86 -6.17 16.96 15.22
C GLY A 86 -7.10 17.04 16.41
N THR A 87 -8.13 17.87 16.29
CA THR A 87 -9.17 18.03 17.32
C THR A 87 -10.52 17.63 16.77
N VAL A 88 -11.24 16.82 17.54
CA VAL A 88 -12.60 16.38 17.24
C VAL A 88 -13.59 17.23 18.02
N PRO A 89 -14.56 17.88 17.35
CA PRO A 89 -15.62 18.61 18.04
C PRO A 89 -16.47 17.67 18.92
N GLU A 90 -16.73 18.06 20.17
CA GLU A 90 -17.52 17.26 21.14
C GLU A 90 -18.89 16.84 20.58
N ALA A 91 -19.53 17.72 19.81
CA ALA A 91 -20.88 17.50 19.27
C ALA A 91 -20.94 16.53 18.09
N SER A 92 -19.82 15.91 17.68
CA SER A 92 -19.82 14.98 16.54
C SER A 92 -20.53 13.69 16.95
N PRO A 93 -21.72 13.34 16.41
CA PRO A 93 -22.40 12.09 16.73
C PRO A 93 -22.01 10.97 15.74
N GLY A 94 -22.12 9.71 16.17
CA GLY A 94 -21.90 8.56 15.29
C GLY A 94 -20.44 8.11 15.12
N VAL A 95 -20.15 7.47 13.99
CA VAL A 95 -18.84 6.87 13.70
C VAL A 95 -17.84 7.97 13.33
N LEU A 96 -16.64 7.93 13.93
CA LEU A 96 -15.55 8.83 13.58
C LEU A 96 -14.43 8.06 12.90
N GLU A 97 -13.98 8.61 11.79
CA GLU A 97 -12.99 8.01 10.92
C GLU A 97 -11.96 9.06 10.51
N LEU A 98 -10.68 8.71 10.66
CA LEU A 98 -9.57 9.45 10.08
C LEU A 98 -9.31 8.89 8.68
N VAL A 99 -9.50 9.73 7.67
CA VAL A 99 -9.26 9.36 6.27
C VAL A 99 -7.87 9.85 5.86
N LEU A 100 -6.94 8.92 5.71
CA LEU A 100 -5.60 9.18 5.16
C LEU A 100 -5.50 8.56 3.78
N ASP A 101 -5.42 9.40 2.74
CA ASP A 101 -5.21 8.95 1.36
C ASP A 101 -3.74 9.16 0.97
N LEU A 102 -2.97 8.08 1.06
CA LEU A 102 -1.54 8.04 0.73
C LEU A 102 -1.34 7.37 -0.63
N SER A 103 -1.94 7.96 -1.67
CA SER A 103 -1.90 7.50 -3.07
C SER A 103 -2.66 6.19 -3.33
N ARG A 104 -3.82 6.01 -2.68
CA ARG A 104 -4.64 4.80 -2.81
C ARG A 104 -5.07 4.56 -4.27
N LYS A 105 -4.94 3.32 -4.73
CA LYS A 105 -5.49 2.86 -6.02
C LYS A 105 -6.34 1.62 -5.82
N ASP A 106 -7.63 1.72 -6.11
CA ASP A 106 -8.58 0.63 -5.86
C ASP A 106 -8.29 -0.66 -6.67
N HIS A 107 -7.51 -0.58 -7.75
CA HIS A 107 -7.22 -1.71 -8.63
C HIS A 107 -5.96 -2.52 -8.25
N SER A 108 -5.13 -2.08 -7.29
CA SER A 108 -3.86 -2.76 -6.95
C SER A 108 -3.63 -2.86 -5.43
N ALA A 109 -2.96 -3.93 -5.01
CA ALA A 109 -2.29 -4.02 -3.72
C ALA A 109 -0.79 -3.77 -3.97
N GLY A 110 -0.14 -2.94 -3.14
CA GLY A 110 1.16 -2.35 -3.44
C GLY A 110 1.06 -1.04 -4.26
N GLY A 111 1.93 -0.07 -3.98
CA GLY A 111 1.78 1.32 -4.45
C GLY A 111 1.30 2.32 -3.39
N GLN A 112 1.01 1.84 -2.17
CA GLN A 112 0.26 2.57 -1.13
C GLN A 112 0.83 2.24 0.26
N CYS A 113 0.58 3.13 1.23
CA CYS A 113 1.03 2.99 2.62
C CYS A 113 0.58 1.64 3.23
N GLU A 114 1.56 0.77 3.52
CA GLU A 114 1.36 -0.50 4.21
C GLU A 114 2.10 -0.46 5.53
N GLY A 115 1.42 -0.08 6.60
CA GLY A 115 2.00 -0.19 7.93
C GLY A 115 1.01 0.11 9.05
N PRO A 116 1.41 -0.21 10.28
CA PRO A 116 0.58 -0.05 11.46
C PRO A 116 0.33 1.41 11.81
N VAL A 117 -0.80 1.66 12.46
CA VAL A 117 -1.12 2.93 13.11
C VAL A 117 -0.90 2.77 14.60
N HIS A 118 -0.10 3.66 15.15
CA HIS A 118 0.28 3.72 16.56
C HIS A 118 -0.36 4.93 17.24
N ARG A 119 -0.60 4.81 18.54
CA ARG A 119 -0.77 5.96 19.43
C ARG A 119 0.60 6.43 19.90
N ALA A 120 0.65 7.66 20.42
CA ALA A 120 1.85 8.23 21.05
C ALA A 120 2.43 7.36 22.19
N ASP A 121 1.60 6.53 22.85
CA ASP A 121 2.05 5.61 23.91
C ASP A 121 2.68 4.30 23.39
N GLY A 122 2.77 4.12 22.06
CA GLY A 122 3.27 2.90 21.42
C GLY A 122 2.22 1.82 21.17
N GLY A 123 0.99 2.00 21.67
CA GLY A 123 -0.12 1.09 21.44
C GLY A 123 -0.51 1.05 19.96
N VAL A 124 -0.66 -0.16 19.42
CA VAL A 124 -1.12 -0.35 18.03
C VAL A 124 -2.64 -0.15 17.98
N VAL A 125 -3.07 0.91 17.30
CA VAL A 125 -4.48 1.20 16.97
C VAL A 125 -4.93 0.25 15.87
N GLU A 126 -4.07 0.05 14.87
CA GLU A 126 -4.39 -0.73 13.69
C GLU A 126 -3.15 -1.41 13.14
N GLY A 127 -3.26 -2.68 12.76
CA GLY A 127 -2.16 -3.41 12.12
C GLY A 127 -1.96 -3.03 10.65
N PRO A 128 -0.92 -3.56 9.99
CA PRO A 128 -0.66 -3.31 8.58
C PRO A 128 -1.85 -3.73 7.70
N ARG A 129 -2.30 -2.85 6.78
CA ARG A 129 -3.43 -3.14 5.87
C ARG A 129 -3.07 -2.90 4.39
N PRO A 130 -2.97 -3.94 3.55
CA PRO A 130 -2.61 -3.84 2.12
C PRO A 130 -3.55 -3.02 1.24
N ARG A 131 -4.74 -2.66 1.74
CA ARG A 131 -5.76 -1.85 1.07
C ARG A 131 -6.32 -0.82 2.06
N GLY A 132 -5.45 0.05 2.56
CA GLY A 132 -5.74 1.04 3.58
C GLY A 132 -7.15 1.66 3.44
N GLY A 133 -7.96 1.46 4.47
CA GLY A 133 -9.25 2.12 4.64
C GLY A 133 -9.14 3.24 5.68
N PRO A 134 -10.23 3.99 5.93
CA PRO A 134 -10.26 4.93 7.03
C PRO A 134 -9.89 4.23 8.36
N VAL A 135 -9.12 4.94 9.19
CA VAL A 135 -8.79 4.52 10.55
C VAL A 135 -9.98 4.85 11.44
N ARG A 136 -10.59 3.84 12.06
CA ARG A 136 -11.75 4.04 12.95
C ARG A 136 -11.28 4.63 14.27
N LEU A 137 -11.64 5.89 14.52
CA LEU A 137 -11.37 6.57 15.78
C LEU A 137 -12.47 6.34 16.82
N ARG A 138 -13.73 6.19 16.39
CA ARG A 138 -14.87 6.00 17.30
C ARG A 138 -15.96 5.14 16.68
N GLY A 139 -16.62 4.31 17.50
CA GLY A 139 -17.72 3.44 17.10
C GLY A 139 -17.33 1.96 16.93
N PRO A 140 -18.24 1.12 16.38
CA PRO A 140 -18.01 -0.33 16.29
C PRO A 140 -16.73 -0.69 15.54
N GLY A 141 -15.88 -1.51 16.16
CA GLY A 141 -14.60 -1.94 15.60
C GLY A 141 -13.46 -0.92 15.71
N ALA A 142 -13.68 0.23 16.35
CA ALA A 142 -12.58 1.09 16.78
C ALA A 142 -11.86 0.46 17.98
N PRO A 143 -10.52 0.60 18.11
CA PRO A 143 -9.73 0.11 19.25
C PRO A 143 -9.93 0.95 20.53
N GLY A 144 -11.08 1.63 20.65
CA GLY A 144 -11.45 2.59 21.69
C GLY A 144 -11.97 3.90 21.08
N ASP A 145 -12.71 4.68 21.86
CA ASP A 145 -13.13 6.03 21.46
C ASP A 145 -11.93 6.98 21.57
N LEU A 146 -11.35 7.36 20.43
CA LEU A 146 -10.29 8.36 20.34
C LEU A 146 -10.82 9.65 19.70
N PRO A 147 -10.68 10.81 20.36
CA PRO A 147 -10.42 10.97 21.79
C PRO A 147 -11.62 10.49 22.64
N ALA A 148 -11.37 10.06 23.87
CA ALA A 148 -12.40 9.57 24.79
C ALA A 148 -13.34 10.72 25.23
N GLY A 149 -14.36 11.00 24.42
CA GLY A 149 -15.36 12.04 24.70
C GLY A 149 -15.17 13.39 24.00
N GLY A 150 -14.49 13.43 22.84
CA GLY A 150 -14.12 14.70 22.19
C GLY A 150 -12.78 15.22 22.73
N GLY A 151 -12.10 16.08 21.96
CA GLY A 151 -10.75 16.54 22.30
C GLY A 151 -9.72 16.31 21.20
N SER A 152 -8.43 16.36 21.55
CA SER A 152 -7.32 16.15 20.62
C SER A 152 -6.93 14.67 20.50
N PHE A 153 -6.50 14.27 19.32
CA PHE A 153 -5.87 12.97 19.08
C PHE A 153 -4.51 13.17 18.42
N GLU A 154 -3.61 12.23 18.69
CA GLU A 154 -2.30 12.11 18.06
C GLU A 154 -2.10 10.64 17.69
N LEU A 155 -1.72 10.41 16.44
CA LEU A 155 -1.49 9.09 15.87
C LEU A 155 -0.26 9.12 14.98
N ASP A 156 0.51 8.05 15.01
CA ASP A 156 1.70 7.87 14.19
C ASP A 156 1.47 6.72 13.23
N VAL A 157 1.71 6.94 11.95
CA VAL A 157 1.51 5.95 10.89
C VAL A 157 2.87 5.59 10.30
N GLU A 158 3.24 4.33 10.40
CA GLU A 158 4.38 3.80 9.68
C GLU A 158 3.95 3.56 8.22
N ALA A 159 4.48 4.36 7.30
CA ALA A 159 4.13 4.32 5.89
C ALA A 159 5.30 3.77 5.07
N ALA A 160 5.20 2.50 4.65
CA ALA A 160 6.09 1.92 3.66
C ALA A 160 5.67 2.38 2.24
N ALA A 161 6.56 3.06 1.53
CA ALA A 161 6.33 3.56 0.18
C ALA A 161 6.56 2.48 -0.87
N ASN A 162 5.79 1.39 -0.82
CA ASN A 162 5.93 0.29 -1.77
C ASN A 162 5.60 0.77 -3.18
N PRO A 163 6.53 0.73 -4.17
CA PRO A 163 6.21 1.13 -5.53
C PRO A 163 5.19 0.18 -6.16
N LEU A 164 4.37 0.69 -7.08
CA LEU A 164 3.45 -0.15 -7.84
C LEU A 164 4.22 -1.04 -8.81
N VAL A 165 4.39 -2.32 -8.47
CA VAL A 165 5.07 -3.31 -9.33
C VAL A 165 4.11 -3.91 -10.38
N LEU A 166 2.80 -3.97 -10.08
CA LEU A 166 1.77 -4.61 -10.93
C LEU A 166 0.52 -3.71 -11.09
N GLY A 167 0.65 -2.66 -11.92
CA GLY A 167 -0.48 -2.07 -12.66
C GLY A 167 -0.65 -2.76 -14.02
N PRO A 168 -1.64 -2.39 -14.87
CA PRO A 168 -1.66 -2.85 -16.26
C PRO A 168 -0.27 -2.59 -16.87
N PRO A 169 0.47 -3.61 -17.34
CA PRO A 169 1.92 -3.49 -17.35
C PRO A 169 2.39 -2.53 -18.46
N PRO A 170 3.31 -1.58 -18.18
CA PRO A 170 4.10 -0.94 -19.24
C PRO A 170 4.90 -1.97 -20.06
N GLY A 171 5.14 -3.16 -19.48
CA GLY A 171 5.82 -4.29 -20.13
C GLY A 171 4.94 -5.19 -21.01
N PHE A 172 3.65 -4.92 -21.22
CA PHE A 172 2.84 -5.71 -22.17
C PHE A 172 2.94 -5.17 -23.60
N LEU A 173 2.91 -3.83 -23.73
CA LEU A 173 3.05 -3.14 -25.01
C LEU A 173 4.48 -3.19 -25.55
N TRP A 174 5.49 -3.03 -24.68
CA TRP A 174 6.89 -2.94 -25.14
C TRP A 174 7.39 -4.18 -25.89
N PRO A 175 7.16 -5.43 -25.42
CA PRO A 175 7.50 -6.64 -26.17
C PRO A 175 6.69 -6.79 -27.45
N LEU A 176 5.41 -6.38 -27.47
CA LEU A 176 4.58 -6.42 -28.68
C LEU A 176 5.05 -5.41 -29.75
N ILE A 177 5.65 -4.29 -29.34
CA ILE A 177 6.18 -3.25 -30.23
C ILE A 177 7.62 -3.57 -30.68
N THR A 178 8.46 -4.09 -29.79
CA THR A 178 9.90 -4.31 -30.06
C THR A 178 10.24 -5.71 -30.58
N LEU A 179 9.45 -6.73 -30.23
CA LEU A 179 9.64 -8.11 -30.70
C LEU A 179 8.70 -8.36 -31.88
N SER A 180 9.10 -7.87 -33.04
CA SER A 180 8.40 -8.02 -34.32
C SER A 180 8.52 -9.42 -34.94
N GLY A 181 9.44 -10.27 -34.45
CA GLY A 181 9.63 -11.67 -34.87
C GLY A 181 9.01 -12.69 -33.91
N GLN A 182 8.44 -13.78 -34.43
CA GLN A 182 7.82 -14.84 -33.61
C GLN A 182 8.83 -15.60 -32.72
N ASP A 183 10.12 -15.59 -33.07
CA ASP A 183 11.16 -16.41 -32.44
C ASP A 183 11.79 -15.80 -31.17
N HIS A 184 11.40 -14.58 -30.79
CA HIS A 184 11.99 -13.86 -29.64
C HIS A 184 10.96 -13.39 -28.60
N ARG A 185 9.72 -13.89 -28.65
CA ARG A 185 8.66 -13.45 -27.72
C ARG A 185 8.89 -13.99 -26.32
N THR A 186 8.64 -13.16 -25.31
CA THR A 186 8.52 -13.61 -23.93
C THR A 186 7.29 -14.53 -23.78
N PRO A 187 7.29 -15.48 -22.85
CA PRO A 187 6.16 -16.41 -22.64
C PRO A 187 4.81 -15.69 -22.44
N THR A 188 4.82 -14.52 -21.81
CA THR A 188 3.65 -13.67 -21.60
C THR A 188 3.13 -13.01 -22.88
N ALA A 189 4.00 -12.60 -23.80
CA ALA A 189 3.62 -12.03 -25.10
C ALA A 189 3.24 -13.11 -26.14
N GLY A 190 3.77 -14.33 -25.98
CA GLY A 190 3.41 -15.49 -26.80
C GLY A 190 1.95 -15.91 -26.67
N LEU A 191 1.35 -15.69 -25.50
CA LEU A 191 -0.05 -16.00 -25.18
C LEU A 191 -1.08 -15.06 -25.84
N SER A 192 -0.64 -13.95 -26.44
CA SER A 192 -1.53 -12.92 -27.03
C SER A 192 -1.64 -12.96 -28.55
N ARG A 193 -1.63 -14.15 -29.17
CA ARG A 193 -1.96 -14.27 -30.61
C ARG A 193 -3.35 -13.68 -30.91
N PRO A 194 -3.59 -13.12 -32.11
CA PRO A 194 -4.93 -12.68 -32.49
C PRO A 194 -5.90 -13.87 -32.35
N ARG A 195 -6.90 -13.66 -31.48
CA ARG A 195 -8.00 -14.56 -31.16
C ARG A 195 -8.75 -14.96 -32.44
N GLY A 196 -8.44 -16.14 -32.96
CA GLY A 196 -9.27 -16.86 -33.92
C GLY A 196 -10.28 -17.73 -33.18
N THR A 197 -11.52 -17.71 -33.63
CA THR A 197 -12.76 -18.06 -32.91
C THR A 197 -12.92 -19.51 -32.41
N PHE A 198 -11.98 -20.44 -32.58
CA PHE A 198 -12.22 -21.83 -32.15
C PHE A 198 -10.96 -22.52 -31.60
N CYS A 199 -11.02 -22.84 -30.30
CA CYS A 199 -10.18 -23.75 -29.53
C CYS A 199 -8.69 -23.39 -29.36
N ASP A 200 -8.36 -22.78 -28.22
CA ASP A 200 -7.03 -22.98 -27.63
C ASP A 200 -6.88 -24.48 -27.37
N ASP A 201 -5.81 -25.14 -27.85
CA ASP A 201 -5.52 -26.52 -27.44
C ASP A 201 -5.19 -26.48 -25.94
N PRO A 202 -6.08 -26.98 -25.07
CA PRO A 202 -5.90 -26.87 -23.63
C PRO A 202 -4.65 -27.60 -23.15
N ARG A 203 -4.13 -28.56 -23.93
CA ARG A 203 -2.88 -29.27 -23.62
C ARG A 203 -1.67 -28.35 -23.76
N VAL A 204 -1.67 -27.47 -24.75
CA VAL A 204 -0.56 -26.52 -24.98
C VAL A 204 -0.57 -25.42 -23.93
N VAL A 205 -1.75 -24.93 -23.55
CA VAL A 205 -1.90 -23.94 -22.46
C VAL A 205 -1.50 -24.55 -21.10
N ALA A 206 -1.93 -25.78 -20.82
CA ALA A 206 -1.55 -26.49 -19.61
C ALA A 206 -0.02 -26.75 -19.57
N ALA A 207 0.58 -27.21 -20.68
CA ALA A 207 2.02 -27.43 -20.77
C ALA A 207 2.80 -26.12 -20.55
N GLY A 208 2.37 -25.01 -21.16
CA GLY A 208 2.98 -23.69 -20.94
C GLY A 208 2.89 -23.24 -19.49
N THR A 209 1.76 -23.49 -18.82
CA THR A 209 1.55 -23.14 -17.41
C THR A 209 2.45 -23.95 -16.47
N VAL A 210 2.74 -25.21 -16.80
CA VAL A 210 3.62 -26.08 -16.00
C VAL A 210 5.10 -25.75 -16.23
N VAL A 211 5.50 -25.44 -17.46
CA VAL A 211 6.91 -25.19 -17.82
C VAL A 211 7.37 -23.77 -17.46
N ALA A 212 6.48 -22.77 -17.56
CA ALA A 212 6.80 -21.37 -17.28
C ALA A 212 7.44 -21.10 -15.90
N PRO A 213 6.99 -21.71 -14.78
CA PRO A 213 7.60 -21.48 -13.47
C PRO A 213 8.89 -22.26 -13.22
N VAL A 214 9.25 -23.25 -14.04
CA VAL A 214 10.43 -24.11 -13.81
C VAL A 214 11.73 -23.32 -13.61
N PRO A 215 12.07 -22.30 -14.44
CA PRO A 215 13.29 -21.53 -14.24
C PRO A 215 13.28 -20.75 -12.92
N ILE A 216 12.12 -20.27 -12.49
CA ILE A 216 11.93 -19.55 -11.22
C ILE A 216 12.15 -20.50 -10.04
N ILE A 217 11.58 -21.71 -10.11
CA ILE A 217 11.76 -22.74 -9.07
C ILE A 217 13.23 -23.17 -8.98
N VAL A 218 13.90 -23.38 -10.12
CA VAL A 218 15.32 -23.73 -10.19
C VAL A 218 16.20 -22.61 -9.61
N PHE A 219 15.95 -21.36 -10.01
CA PHE A 219 16.65 -20.20 -9.48
C PHE A 219 16.44 -20.08 -7.96
N PHE A 220 15.20 -20.14 -7.49
CA PHE A 220 14.88 -20.04 -6.07
C PHE A 220 15.55 -21.14 -5.25
N THR A 221 15.44 -22.40 -5.69
CA THR A 221 16.06 -23.56 -5.01
C THR A 221 17.59 -23.45 -4.99
N ALA A 222 18.22 -22.99 -6.09
CA ALA A 222 19.66 -22.78 -6.15
C ALA A 222 20.12 -21.67 -5.17
N LEU A 223 19.32 -20.62 -5.00
CA LEU A 223 19.64 -19.49 -4.12
C LEU A 223 19.26 -19.71 -2.65
N GLN A 224 18.44 -20.71 -2.31
CA GLN A 224 18.03 -21.00 -0.93
C GLN A 224 19.23 -21.13 0.02
N ARG A 225 20.33 -21.74 -0.42
CA ARG A 225 21.56 -21.89 0.39
C ARG A 225 22.18 -20.57 0.84
N TYR A 226 22.05 -19.51 0.03
CA TYR A 226 22.56 -18.17 0.39
C TYR A 226 21.63 -17.46 1.37
N PHE A 227 20.31 -17.67 1.25
CA PHE A 227 19.32 -17.16 2.18
C PHE A 227 19.52 -17.70 3.60
N PHE A 228 19.74 -19.01 3.76
CA PHE A 228 19.97 -19.61 5.09
C PHE A 228 21.26 -19.11 5.76
N ARG A 229 22.34 -18.92 4.99
CA ARG A 229 23.59 -18.36 5.52
C ARG A 229 23.46 -16.91 5.98
N GLY A 230 22.62 -16.12 5.33
CA GLY A 230 22.32 -14.75 5.77
C GLY A 230 21.55 -14.70 7.10
N MET A 231 20.67 -15.68 7.36
CA MET A 231 19.92 -15.78 8.62
C MET A 231 20.79 -16.25 9.80
N GLU A 232 21.76 -17.14 9.57
CA GLU A 232 22.68 -17.62 10.62
C GLU A 232 23.71 -16.56 11.05
N SER A 233 23.98 -15.54 10.22
CA SER A 233 24.90 -14.43 10.55
C SER A 233 24.27 -13.27 11.34
N GLY A 234 22.98 -13.33 11.65
CA GLY A 234 22.24 -12.26 12.33
C GLY A 234 22.02 -12.51 13.83
N GLY A 235 22.88 -11.94 14.68
CA GLY A 235 22.54 -11.59 16.06
C GLY A 235 23.05 -12.53 17.15
N LEU A 236 24.34 -12.45 17.49
CA LEU A 236 24.80 -12.80 18.84
C LEU A 236 24.16 -11.82 19.84
N LYS A 237 23.31 -12.35 20.71
CA LYS A 237 22.73 -11.63 21.85
C LYS A 237 23.73 -11.71 23.01
N ALA A 238 24.40 -10.60 23.29
CA ALA A 238 25.07 -10.35 24.57
C ALA A 238 24.17 -9.48 25.44
#